data_AF-A0A2L0CQM6-F1
#
_entry.id   AF-A0A2L0CQM6-F1
#
_cell.length_a   1.000
_cell.length_b   1.000
_cell.length_c   1.000
_cell.angle_alpha   90.00
_cell.angle_beta   90.00
_cell.angle_gamma   90.00
#
_symmetry.space_group_name_H-M   'P 1'
#
loop_
_entity.id
_entity.type
_entity.pdbx_description
1 polymer ?
#
loop_
_entity_poly.entity_id
_entity_poly.type
_entity_poly.pdbx_seq_one_letter_code
_entity_poly.pdbx_strand_id
1 'polypeptide(L)'
;FKAIGMTLAGLVQCGAWGCFDEFNRIDISVLSVISTQLQTIRNALVYKVKQFMFEGVEIDLDAKVGIFITMNPGYAGRTELPESVKALFRPVVCIVPDLEQICLISLFSDGFLQAKVLAKKMTVLYKLAREQLSKQFHYDWGLRALTAVLRMAGVLRRASPELSETLVLMRALRDMNYPKFVYEDMPLFLNLIRDLFPGLDCPRVGYPDFNDAVESVLEKEGYVLIPTQIDKVVQFYETMMTRHSTMIVGPTGGGKTVVIQTLVKAQTVLGLPTKLITLNPKACSVVELYGILDPVSRDWTDGLLSNIFREMNKPSEKVERKYILFDGDIDALWIEN
;
A
#
# COMPACT_ATOMS: atom_id res chain seq x y z
N PHE A 1 13.59 7.99 -22.22
CA PHE A 1 13.71 6.85 -23.17
C PHE A 1 15.02 6.06 -22.99
N LYS A 2 16.21 6.67 -22.98
CA LYS A 2 17.50 5.95 -22.85
C LYS A 2 17.58 5.01 -21.62
N ALA A 3 17.09 5.45 -20.46
CA ALA A 3 17.05 4.61 -19.26
C ALA A 3 16.19 3.35 -19.46
N ILE A 4 15.00 3.50 -20.05
CA ILE A 4 14.10 2.38 -20.39
C ILE A 4 14.76 1.45 -21.42
N GLY A 5 15.43 2.01 -22.42
CA GLY A 5 16.22 1.22 -23.39
C GLY A 5 17.26 0.34 -22.70
N MET A 6 18.00 0.85 -21.71
CA MET A 6 18.95 0.05 -20.94
C MET A 6 18.26 -1.03 -20.11
N THR A 7 17.13 -0.73 -19.47
CA THR A 7 16.34 -1.72 -18.73
C THR A 7 15.85 -2.82 -19.68
N LEU A 8 15.34 -2.46 -20.86
CA LEU A 8 14.89 -3.42 -21.87
C LEU A 8 16.05 -4.28 -22.40
N ALA A 9 17.21 -3.68 -22.69
CA ALA A 9 18.41 -4.40 -23.10
C ALA A 9 18.87 -5.41 -22.03
N GLY A 10 18.79 -5.03 -20.75
CA GLY A 10 19.07 -5.91 -19.63
C GLY A 10 18.08 -7.08 -19.52
N LEU A 11 16.77 -6.80 -19.65
CA LEU A 11 15.72 -7.83 -19.62
C LEU A 11 15.88 -8.84 -20.75
N VAL A 12 16.19 -8.35 -21.95
CA VAL A 12 16.38 -9.16 -23.17
C VAL A 12 17.58 -10.09 -23.05
N GLN A 13 18.71 -9.60 -22.57
CA GLN A 13 19.91 -10.41 -22.38
C GLN A 13 19.78 -11.40 -21.22
N CYS A 14 19.02 -11.05 -20.17
CA CYS A 14 18.78 -11.93 -19.02
C CYS A 14 17.67 -12.96 -19.27
N GLY A 15 16.80 -12.77 -20.26
CA GLY A 15 15.62 -13.61 -20.49
C GLY A 15 14.56 -13.49 -19.40
N ALA A 16 14.51 -12.34 -18.71
CA ALA A 16 13.61 -12.09 -17.59
C ALA A 16 12.26 -11.51 -18.04
N TRP A 17 11.26 -11.60 -17.16
CA TRP A 17 9.95 -10.97 -17.38
C TRP A 17 9.90 -9.61 -16.69
N GLY A 18 9.74 -8.55 -17.46
CA GLY A 18 9.52 -7.20 -16.96
C GLY A 18 8.03 -6.87 -16.95
N CYS A 19 7.49 -6.53 -15.79
CA CYS A 19 6.15 -5.94 -15.65
C CYS A 19 6.32 -4.46 -15.29
N PHE A 20 6.00 -3.57 -16.23
CA PHE A 20 6.06 -2.14 -16.03
C PHE A 20 4.70 -1.64 -15.53
N ASP A 21 4.64 -1.34 -14.23
CA ASP A 21 3.44 -0.82 -13.59
C ASP A 21 3.20 0.64 -13.98
N GLU A 22 1.93 1.03 -14.12
CA GLU A 22 1.52 2.42 -14.43
C GLU A 22 2.17 3.04 -15.67
N PHE A 23 2.35 2.23 -16.72
CA PHE A 23 3.06 2.62 -17.94
C PHE A 23 2.49 3.86 -18.63
N ASN A 24 1.22 4.16 -18.38
CA ASN A 24 0.49 5.30 -18.94
C ASN A 24 0.77 6.66 -18.26
N ARG A 25 1.72 6.71 -17.30
CA ARG A 25 2.25 7.96 -16.72
C ARG A 25 3.48 8.51 -17.44
N ILE A 26 4.07 7.74 -18.35
CA ILE A 26 5.22 8.16 -19.13
C ILE A 26 4.79 9.19 -20.17
N ASP A 27 5.59 10.24 -20.35
CA ASP A 27 5.36 11.27 -21.35
C ASP A 27 5.20 10.69 -22.77
N ILE A 28 4.26 11.22 -23.53
CA ILE A 28 3.88 10.73 -24.87
C ILE A 28 5.07 10.76 -25.84
N SER A 29 5.95 11.77 -25.74
CA SER A 29 7.15 11.86 -26.58
C SER A 29 8.11 10.69 -26.33
N VAL A 30 8.21 10.26 -25.07
CA VAL A 30 9.05 9.14 -24.65
C VAL A 30 8.44 7.81 -25.06
N LEU A 31 7.12 7.66 -24.94
CA LEU A 31 6.38 6.45 -25.36
C LEU A 31 6.56 6.16 -26.85
N SER A 32 6.59 7.19 -27.70
CA SER A 32 6.84 7.03 -29.13
C SER A 32 8.19 6.38 -29.42
N VAL A 33 9.26 6.76 -28.71
CA VAL A 33 10.59 6.15 -28.87
C VAL A 33 10.62 4.72 -28.32
N ILE A 34 9.94 4.47 -27.19
CA ILE A 34 9.84 3.14 -26.60
C ILE A 34 9.09 2.18 -27.54
N SER A 35 8.10 2.66 -28.30
CA SER A 35 7.41 1.86 -29.33
C SER A 35 8.40 1.25 -30.32
N THR A 36 9.35 2.04 -30.82
CA THR A 36 10.40 1.55 -31.73
C THR A 36 11.30 0.52 -31.05
N GLN A 37 11.70 0.76 -29.80
CA GLN A 37 12.51 -0.19 -29.01
C GLN A 37 11.81 -1.54 -28.84
N LEU A 38 10.54 -1.51 -28.43
CA LEU A 38 9.72 -2.71 -28.26
C LEU A 38 9.49 -3.43 -29.59
N GLN A 39 9.29 -2.69 -30.68
CA GLN A 39 9.12 -3.27 -32.01
C GLN A 39 10.38 -3.99 -32.47
N THR A 40 11.57 -3.43 -32.24
CA THR A 40 12.85 -4.09 -32.55
C THR A 40 13.00 -5.41 -31.79
N ILE A 41 12.72 -5.41 -30.49
CA ILE A 41 12.77 -6.62 -29.65
C ILE A 41 11.74 -7.66 -30.14
N ARG A 42 10.51 -7.24 -30.43
CA ARG A 42 9.45 -8.11 -30.95
C ARG A 42 9.85 -8.76 -32.27
N ASN A 43 10.40 -7.98 -33.20
CA ASN A 43 10.85 -8.50 -34.49
C ASN A 43 11.96 -9.53 -34.30
N ALA A 44 12.94 -9.26 -33.45
CA ALA A 44 14.01 -10.20 -33.13
C ALA A 44 13.45 -11.53 -32.56
N LEU A 45 12.45 -11.46 -31.67
CA LEU A 45 11.74 -12.65 -31.16
C LEU A 45 11.00 -13.42 -32.25
N VAL A 46 10.28 -12.72 -33.14
CA VAL A 46 9.53 -13.34 -34.24
C VAL A 46 10.46 -14.03 -35.24
N TYR A 47 11.57 -13.39 -35.59
CA TYR A 47 12.59 -13.96 -36.48
C TYR A 47 13.49 -15.00 -35.80
N LYS A 48 13.37 -15.19 -34.49
CA LYS A 48 14.14 -16.15 -33.69
C LYS A 48 15.66 -15.98 -33.85
N VAL A 49 16.11 -14.73 -33.94
CA VAL A 49 17.55 -14.43 -34.02
C VAL A 49 18.20 -14.63 -32.64
N LYS A 50 19.49 -14.95 -32.61
CA LYS A 50 20.24 -15.07 -31.35
C LYS A 50 20.85 -13.74 -30.90
N GLN A 51 21.16 -12.89 -31.86
CA GLN A 51 21.75 -11.57 -31.66
C GLN A 51 21.04 -10.59 -32.59
N PHE A 52 20.90 -9.35 -32.14
CA PHE A 52 20.32 -8.28 -32.95
C PHE A 52 20.87 -6.92 -32.53
N MET A 53 20.79 -5.97 -33.45
CA MET A 53 21.16 -4.59 -33.19
C MET A 53 20.06 -3.88 -32.40
N PHE A 54 20.38 -3.38 -31.20
CA PHE A 54 19.49 -2.63 -30.34
C PHE A 54 20.15 -1.34 -29.87
N GLU A 55 19.55 -0.18 -30.17
CA GLU A 55 20.09 1.15 -29.83
C GLU A 55 21.55 1.36 -30.28
N GLY A 56 21.95 0.75 -31.40
CA GLY A 56 23.31 0.86 -31.97
C GLY A 56 24.35 -0.09 -31.37
N VAL A 57 23.93 -1.01 -30.49
CA VAL A 57 24.79 -2.06 -29.92
C VAL A 57 24.22 -3.43 -30.29
N GLU A 58 25.09 -4.36 -30.68
CA GLU A 58 24.70 -5.76 -30.87
C GLU A 58 24.55 -6.45 -29.51
N ILE A 59 23.37 -6.97 -29.22
CA ILE A 59 23.05 -7.63 -27.95
C ILE A 59 22.54 -9.06 -28.18
N ASP A 60 22.80 -9.93 -27.20
CA ASP A 60 22.25 -11.28 -27.16
C ASP A 60 20.74 -11.24 -26.82
N LEU A 61 19.97 -12.12 -27.46
CA LEU A 61 18.54 -12.31 -27.22
C LEU A 61 18.29 -13.66 -26.54
N ASP A 62 17.77 -13.63 -25.32
CA ASP A 62 17.13 -14.80 -24.71
C ASP A 62 15.62 -14.78 -25.04
N ALA A 63 15.16 -15.83 -25.73
CA ALA A 63 13.77 -15.98 -26.15
C ALA A 63 12.75 -16.11 -25.00
N LYS A 64 13.21 -16.29 -23.75
CA LYS A 64 12.35 -16.33 -22.56
C LYS A 64 11.87 -14.95 -22.11
N VAL A 65 12.44 -13.86 -22.64
CA VAL A 65 12.07 -12.50 -22.27
C VAL A 65 10.56 -12.26 -22.43
N GLY A 66 9.98 -11.60 -21.43
CA GLY A 66 8.57 -11.22 -21.41
C GLY A 66 8.43 -9.76 -21.04
N ILE A 67 7.60 -9.00 -21.76
CA ILE A 67 7.34 -7.59 -21.48
C ILE A 67 5.84 -7.41 -21.29
N PHE A 68 5.48 -6.96 -20.09
CA PHE A 68 4.11 -6.70 -19.68
C PHE A 68 3.99 -5.27 -19.19
N ILE A 69 2.82 -4.68 -19.39
CA ILE A 69 2.50 -3.34 -18.89
C ILE A 69 1.17 -3.40 -18.16
N THR A 70 1.03 -2.60 -17.12
CA THR A 70 -0.26 -2.31 -16.51
C THR A 70 -0.62 -0.84 -16.77
N MET A 71 -1.91 -0.55 -16.81
CA MET A 71 -2.41 0.81 -16.90
C MET A 71 -3.76 0.89 -16.21
N ASN A 72 -4.01 1.97 -15.49
CA ASN A 72 -5.36 2.30 -15.03
C ASN A 72 -5.87 3.45 -15.91
N PRO A 73 -6.83 3.20 -16.82
CA PRO A 73 -7.44 4.27 -17.61
C PRO A 73 -8.33 5.16 -16.71
N GLY A 74 -8.45 6.44 -17.06
CA GLY A 74 -9.40 7.36 -16.41
C GLY A 74 -8.96 7.99 -15.08
N TYR A 75 -7.74 7.71 -14.60
CA TYR A 75 -7.19 8.38 -13.42
C TYR A 75 -6.43 9.66 -13.80
N ALA A 76 -6.45 10.65 -12.90
CA ALA A 76 -5.78 11.94 -13.10
C ALA A 76 -4.26 11.76 -13.31
N GLY A 77 -3.67 12.57 -14.19
CA GLY A 77 -2.23 12.51 -14.50
C GLY A 77 -1.82 11.37 -15.42
N ARG A 78 -2.78 10.66 -16.03
CA ARG A 78 -2.50 9.54 -16.94
C ARG A 78 -2.91 9.86 -18.36
N THR A 79 -2.03 9.54 -19.31
CA THR A 79 -2.27 9.74 -20.75
C THR A 79 -2.77 8.46 -21.40
N GLU A 80 -3.60 8.56 -22.42
CA GLU A 80 -3.85 7.38 -23.27
C GLU A 80 -2.58 6.98 -24.01
N LEU A 81 -2.38 5.67 -24.15
CA LEU A 81 -1.24 5.18 -24.93
C LEU A 81 -1.41 5.52 -26.42
N PRO A 82 -0.32 5.91 -27.11
CA PRO A 82 -0.33 6.04 -28.56
C PRO A 82 -0.75 4.73 -29.24
N GLU A 83 -1.46 4.82 -30.36
CA GLU A 83 -1.90 3.65 -31.15
C GLU A 83 -0.71 2.78 -31.60
N SER A 84 0.44 3.40 -31.89
CA SER A 84 1.69 2.68 -32.21
C SER A 84 2.17 1.78 -31.09
N VAL A 85 1.99 2.19 -29.83
CA VAL A 85 2.32 1.37 -28.65
C VAL A 85 1.24 0.32 -28.43
N LYS A 86 -0.04 0.71 -28.48
CA LYS A 86 -1.18 -0.21 -28.30
C LYS A 86 -1.10 -1.40 -29.26
N ALA A 87 -0.72 -1.17 -30.52
CA ALA A 87 -0.58 -2.21 -31.54
C ALA A 87 0.49 -3.29 -31.22
N LEU A 88 1.42 -3.02 -30.31
CA LEU A 88 2.45 -3.97 -29.88
C LEU A 88 1.99 -4.89 -28.75
N PHE A 89 0.91 -4.53 -28.05
CA PHE A 89 0.41 -5.26 -26.89
C PHE A 89 -0.93 -5.93 -27.17
N ARG A 90 -1.18 -7.04 -26.50
CA ARG A 90 -2.50 -7.67 -26.45
C ARG A 90 -3.23 -7.17 -25.20
N PRO A 91 -4.36 -6.44 -25.32
CA PRO A 91 -5.08 -5.94 -24.16
C PRO A 91 -5.78 -7.08 -23.42
N VAL A 92 -5.77 -7.00 -22.09
CA VAL A 92 -6.56 -7.83 -21.18
C VAL A 92 -7.30 -6.89 -20.25
N VAL A 93 -8.63 -7.04 -20.16
CA VAL A 93 -9.46 -6.14 -19.35
C VAL A 93 -9.86 -6.85 -18.06
N CYS A 94 -9.38 -6.35 -16.93
CA CYS A 94 -9.69 -6.87 -15.59
C CYS A 94 -10.72 -5.97 -14.91
N ILE A 95 -12.01 -6.15 -15.19
CA ILE A 95 -13.06 -5.20 -14.76
C ILE A 95 -13.52 -5.44 -13.31
N VAL A 96 -14.04 -6.63 -13.00
CA VAL A 96 -14.61 -6.93 -11.67
C VAL A 96 -14.08 -8.27 -11.17
N PRO A 97 -13.32 -8.32 -10.07
CA PRO A 97 -12.92 -9.57 -9.45
C PRO A 97 -14.09 -10.19 -8.66
N ASP A 98 -14.14 -11.52 -8.60
CA ASP A 98 -15.07 -12.23 -7.70
C ASP A 98 -14.54 -12.19 -6.26
N LEU A 99 -15.05 -11.23 -5.48
CA LEU A 99 -14.63 -11.03 -4.09
C LEU A 99 -15.05 -12.20 -3.17
N GLU A 100 -16.16 -12.88 -3.45
CA GLU A 100 -16.64 -13.98 -2.61
C GLU A 100 -15.74 -15.20 -2.77
N GLN A 101 -15.38 -15.52 -4.01
CA GLN A 101 -14.46 -16.62 -4.29
C GLN A 101 -13.06 -16.36 -3.71
N ILE A 102 -12.56 -15.13 -3.81
CA ILE A 102 -11.26 -14.74 -3.21
C ILE A 102 -11.31 -14.88 -1.68
N CYS A 103 -12.35 -14.35 -1.03
CA CYS A 103 -12.56 -14.52 0.41
C CYS A 103 -12.59 -15.99 0.83
N LEU A 104 -13.35 -16.81 0.10
CA LEU A 104 -13.49 -18.23 0.38
C LEU A 104 -12.13 -18.95 0.34
N ILE A 105 -11.38 -18.79 -0.75
CA ILE A 105 -10.09 -19.46 -0.93
C ILE A 105 -9.09 -18.97 0.12
N SER A 106 -9.05 -17.66 0.40
CA SER A 106 -8.14 -17.10 1.39
C SER A 106 -8.44 -17.63 2.80
N LEU A 107 -9.69 -17.58 3.24
CA LEU A 107 -10.08 -18.12 4.55
C LEU A 107 -9.80 -19.61 4.65
N PHE A 108 -10.11 -20.37 3.60
CA PHE A 108 -9.83 -21.80 3.56
C PHE A 108 -8.32 -22.09 3.67
N SER A 109 -7.48 -21.30 3.00
CA SER A 109 -6.01 -21.43 3.06
C SER A 109 -5.44 -21.12 4.45
N ASP A 110 -6.10 -20.25 5.22
CA ASP A 110 -5.74 -19.94 6.62
C ASP A 110 -6.32 -20.95 7.64
N GLY A 111 -7.00 -22.01 7.16
CA GLY A 111 -7.50 -23.11 8.01
C GLY A 111 -8.89 -22.89 8.59
N PHE A 112 -9.71 -22.00 8.02
CA PHE A 112 -11.10 -21.84 8.41
C PHE A 112 -11.99 -22.95 7.81
N LEU A 113 -12.69 -23.69 8.67
CA LEU A 113 -13.62 -24.75 8.27
C LEU A 113 -14.93 -24.19 7.73
N GLN A 114 -15.41 -23.05 8.26
CA GLN A 114 -16.65 -22.39 7.85
C GLN A 114 -16.43 -21.31 6.78
N ALA A 115 -15.32 -21.38 6.03
CA ALA A 115 -14.89 -20.37 5.06
C ALA A 115 -15.99 -19.94 4.07
N LYS A 116 -16.84 -20.88 3.60
CA LYS A 116 -17.94 -20.59 2.67
C LYS A 116 -18.99 -19.64 3.24
N VAL A 117 -19.42 -19.87 4.48
CA VAL A 117 -20.42 -19.03 5.14
C VAL A 117 -19.79 -17.67 5.49
N LEU A 118 -18.56 -17.69 5.98
CA LEU A 118 -17.82 -16.51 6.40
C LEU A 118 -17.48 -15.57 5.23
N ALA A 119 -17.09 -16.11 4.08
CA ALA A 119 -16.83 -15.35 2.86
C ALA A 119 -18.07 -14.59 2.39
N LYS A 120 -19.22 -15.26 2.33
CA LYS A 120 -20.50 -14.64 1.97
C LYS A 120 -20.91 -13.54 2.96
N LYS A 121 -20.73 -13.78 4.26
CA LYS A 121 -20.99 -12.75 5.29
C LYS A 121 -20.12 -11.52 5.05
N MET A 122 -18.82 -11.72 4.85
CA MET A 122 -17.87 -10.63 4.63
C MET A 122 -18.20 -9.78 3.39
N THR A 123 -18.50 -10.42 2.26
CA THR A 123 -18.85 -9.69 1.02
C THR A 123 -20.17 -8.94 1.15
N VAL A 124 -21.18 -9.53 1.80
CA VAL A 124 -22.45 -8.86 2.11
C VAL A 124 -22.23 -7.66 3.02
N LEU A 125 -21.38 -7.76 4.06
CA LEU A 125 -21.08 -6.63 4.93
C LEU A 125 -20.49 -5.44 4.16
N TYR A 126 -19.49 -5.70 3.31
CA TYR A 126 -18.84 -4.65 2.52
C TYR A 126 -19.80 -4.03 1.51
N LYS A 127 -20.68 -4.84 0.90
CA LYS A 127 -21.72 -4.36 0.01
C LYS A 127 -22.71 -3.44 0.75
N LEU A 128 -23.24 -3.88 1.89
CA LEU A 128 -24.18 -3.10 2.70
C LEU A 128 -23.53 -1.83 3.24
N ALA A 129 -22.29 -1.91 3.72
CA ALA A 129 -21.57 -0.75 4.23
C ALA A 129 -21.30 0.30 3.13
N ARG A 130 -20.99 -0.13 1.90
CA ARG A 130 -20.87 0.76 0.74
C ARG A 130 -22.19 1.45 0.37
N GLU A 131 -23.31 0.77 0.54
CA GLU A 131 -24.64 1.27 0.16
C GLU A 131 -25.28 2.15 1.24
N GLN A 132 -25.02 1.87 2.53
CA GLN A 132 -25.70 2.50 3.66
C GLN A 132 -24.88 3.58 4.38
N LEU A 133 -23.54 3.48 4.38
CA LEU A 133 -22.71 4.49 5.03
C LEU A 133 -22.54 5.73 4.16
N SER A 134 -22.14 6.84 4.79
CA SER A 134 -21.89 8.08 4.06
C SER A 134 -20.76 7.92 3.02
N LYS A 135 -20.84 8.69 1.93
CA LYS A 135 -19.85 8.66 0.84
C LYS A 135 -18.63 9.52 1.20
N GLN A 136 -17.73 8.97 2.01
CA GLN A 136 -16.46 9.62 2.35
C GLN A 136 -15.36 9.30 1.33
N PHE A 137 -14.51 10.29 1.01
CA PHE A 137 -13.41 10.12 0.06
C PHE A 137 -12.35 9.09 0.49
N HIS A 138 -12.20 8.88 1.79
CA HIS A 138 -11.21 7.96 2.35
C HIS A 138 -11.76 6.54 2.61
N TYR A 139 -13.03 6.28 2.32
CA TYR A 139 -13.59 4.93 2.46
C TYR A 139 -13.17 4.06 1.28
N ASP A 140 -12.53 2.94 1.59
CA ASP A 140 -12.09 1.94 0.62
C ASP A 140 -12.78 0.60 0.89
N TRP A 141 -13.66 0.22 -0.04
CA TRP A 141 -14.36 -1.07 -0.08
C TRP A 141 -13.80 -2.02 -1.15
N GLY A 142 -12.63 -1.70 -1.69
CA GLY A 142 -11.98 -2.47 -2.74
C GLY A 142 -11.26 -3.72 -2.24
N LEU A 143 -10.65 -4.43 -3.19
CA LEU A 143 -9.95 -5.70 -2.93
C LEU A 143 -8.81 -5.54 -1.90
N ARG A 144 -8.08 -4.41 -1.91
CA ARG A 144 -6.97 -4.18 -0.97
C ARG A 144 -7.44 -4.11 0.48
N ALA A 145 -8.54 -3.40 0.75
CA ALA A 145 -9.13 -3.35 2.08
C ALA A 145 -9.60 -4.74 2.55
N LEU A 146 -10.24 -5.49 1.65
CA LEU A 146 -10.71 -6.85 1.90
C LEU A 146 -9.53 -7.81 2.18
N THR A 147 -8.48 -7.81 1.38
CA THR A 147 -7.28 -8.64 1.59
C THR A 147 -6.58 -8.30 2.91
N ALA A 148 -6.55 -7.03 3.31
CA ALA A 148 -5.98 -6.63 4.60
C ALA A 148 -6.75 -7.23 5.78
N VAL A 149 -8.09 -7.26 5.72
CA VAL A 149 -8.92 -7.92 6.75
C VAL A 149 -8.67 -9.42 6.76
N LEU A 150 -8.64 -10.08 5.61
CA LEU A 150 -8.41 -11.52 5.51
C LEU A 150 -7.08 -11.92 6.15
N ARG A 151 -6.00 -11.17 5.83
CA ARG A 151 -4.68 -11.38 6.45
C ARG A 151 -4.73 -11.24 7.97
N MET A 152 -5.43 -10.23 8.48
CA MET A 152 -5.60 -10.04 9.93
C MET A 152 -6.38 -11.20 10.56
N ALA A 153 -7.45 -11.65 9.91
CA ALA A 153 -8.24 -12.79 10.38
C ALA A 153 -7.39 -14.06 10.45
N GLY A 154 -6.52 -14.32 9.47
CA GLY A 154 -5.57 -15.44 9.49
C GLY A 154 -4.57 -15.35 10.65
N VAL A 155 -4.01 -14.17 10.91
CA VAL A 155 -3.10 -13.94 12.06
C VAL A 155 -3.83 -14.19 13.38
N LEU A 156 -5.03 -13.63 13.55
CA LEU A 156 -5.84 -13.83 14.76
C LEU A 156 -6.25 -15.30 14.94
N ARG A 157 -6.56 -16.02 13.85
CA ARG A 157 -6.89 -17.45 13.89
C ARG A 157 -5.73 -18.28 14.41
N ARG A 158 -4.49 -17.98 13.96
CA ARG A 158 -3.28 -18.66 14.43
C ARG A 158 -2.93 -18.32 15.88
N ALA A 159 -3.12 -17.06 16.28
CA ALA A 159 -2.85 -16.60 17.64
C ALA A 159 -3.87 -17.13 18.66
N SER A 160 -5.09 -17.47 18.23
CA SER A 160 -6.15 -17.95 19.11
C SER A 160 -6.97 -19.08 18.47
N PRO A 161 -6.43 -20.31 18.42
CA PRO A 161 -7.10 -21.47 17.80
C PRO A 161 -8.41 -21.87 18.49
N GLU A 162 -8.55 -21.57 19.77
CA GLU A 162 -9.72 -21.91 20.59
C GLU A 162 -10.94 -21.01 20.32
N LEU A 163 -10.72 -19.83 19.74
CA LEU A 163 -11.81 -18.89 19.46
C LEU A 163 -12.62 -19.36 18.24
N SER A 164 -13.94 -19.14 18.32
CA SER A 164 -14.85 -19.37 17.20
C SER A 164 -14.38 -18.60 15.96
N GLU A 165 -14.32 -19.29 14.82
CA GLU A 165 -13.94 -18.72 13.52
C GLU A 165 -14.79 -17.48 13.17
N THR A 166 -16.08 -17.53 13.52
CA THR A 166 -17.02 -16.43 13.30
C THR A 166 -16.63 -15.21 14.14
N LEU A 167 -16.24 -15.42 15.40
CA LEU A 167 -15.81 -14.34 16.30
C LEU A 167 -14.48 -13.72 15.84
N VAL A 168 -13.55 -14.56 15.37
CA VAL A 168 -12.26 -14.11 14.81
C VAL A 168 -12.49 -13.19 13.60
N LEU A 169 -13.35 -13.60 12.66
CA LEU A 169 -13.63 -12.78 11.48
C LEU A 169 -14.37 -11.48 11.85
N MET A 170 -15.38 -11.55 12.72
CA MET A 170 -16.12 -10.38 13.20
C MET A 170 -15.16 -9.36 13.84
N ARG A 171 -14.21 -9.84 14.64
CA ARG A 171 -13.18 -9.00 15.27
C ARG A 171 -12.28 -8.34 14.24
N ALA A 172 -11.74 -9.11 13.30
CA ALA A 172 -10.88 -8.58 12.24
C ALA A 172 -11.61 -7.51 11.40
N LEU A 173 -12.89 -7.74 11.09
CA LEU A 173 -13.74 -6.80 10.34
C LEU A 173 -13.96 -5.50 11.09
N ARG A 174 -14.24 -5.59 12.40
CA ARG A 174 -14.44 -4.42 13.26
C ARG A 174 -13.15 -3.63 13.40
N ASP A 175 -12.09 -4.26 13.92
CA ASP A 175 -10.87 -3.57 14.35
C ASP A 175 -10.16 -2.88 13.17
N MET A 176 -10.18 -3.48 11.96
CA MET A 176 -9.55 -2.89 10.77
C MET A 176 -10.34 -1.72 10.17
N ASN A 177 -11.66 -1.66 10.37
CA ASN A 177 -12.51 -0.63 9.75
C ASN A 177 -12.89 0.48 10.73
N TYR A 178 -12.98 0.18 12.02
CA TYR A 178 -13.26 1.13 13.09
C TYR A 178 -12.46 2.44 13.01
N PRO A 179 -11.12 2.44 12.85
CA PRO A 179 -10.34 3.68 12.84
C PRO A 179 -10.58 4.58 11.63
N LYS A 180 -11.24 4.05 10.58
CA LYS A 180 -11.49 4.78 9.33
C LYS A 180 -12.80 5.58 9.37
N PHE A 181 -13.77 5.18 10.18
CA PHE A 181 -15.10 5.76 10.12
C PHE A 181 -15.19 7.13 10.78
N VAL A 182 -16.01 7.99 10.20
CA VAL A 182 -16.49 9.18 10.89
C VAL A 182 -17.39 8.79 12.05
N TYR A 183 -17.49 9.66 13.06
CA TYR A 183 -18.23 9.38 14.29
C TYR A 183 -19.69 8.96 14.04
N GLU A 184 -20.35 9.55 13.05
CA GLU A 184 -21.75 9.29 12.70
C GLU A 184 -21.97 7.91 12.05
N ASP A 185 -21.02 7.44 11.24
CA ASP A 185 -21.12 6.15 10.54
C ASP A 185 -20.76 4.97 11.43
N MET A 186 -20.02 5.19 12.52
CA MET A 186 -19.54 4.14 13.41
C MET A 186 -20.70 3.33 14.05
N PRO A 187 -21.74 3.94 14.63
CA PRO A 187 -22.90 3.19 15.13
C PRO A 187 -23.61 2.38 14.04
N LEU A 188 -23.74 2.94 12.82
CA LEU A 188 -24.38 2.26 11.69
C LEU A 188 -23.59 1.00 11.30
N PHE A 189 -22.27 1.10 11.19
CA PHE A 189 -21.41 -0.03 10.89
C PHE A 189 -21.44 -1.11 11.99
N LEU A 190 -21.45 -0.72 13.26
CA LEU A 190 -21.56 -1.67 14.36
C LEU A 190 -22.90 -2.42 14.37
N ASN A 191 -23.99 -1.75 13.99
CA ASN A 191 -25.28 -2.40 13.83
C ASN A 191 -25.27 -3.40 12.65
N LEU A 192 -24.68 -3.02 11.51
CA LEU A 192 -24.49 -3.96 10.39
C LEU A 192 -23.70 -5.21 10.79
N ILE A 193 -22.66 -5.06 11.62
CA ILE A 193 -21.93 -6.18 12.18
C ILE A 193 -22.85 -7.04 13.07
N ARG A 194 -23.63 -6.44 13.98
CA ARG A 194 -24.52 -7.17 14.88
C ARG A 194 -25.58 -7.96 14.13
N ASP A 195 -26.16 -7.40 13.08
CA ASP A 195 -27.17 -8.07 12.26
C ASP A 195 -26.60 -9.30 11.53
N LEU A 196 -25.35 -9.21 11.09
CA LEU A 196 -24.66 -10.28 10.36
C LEU A 196 -24.06 -11.37 11.29
N PHE A 197 -23.74 -10.98 12.52
CA PHE A 197 -23.11 -11.80 13.55
C PHE A 197 -23.94 -11.75 14.86
N PRO A 198 -25.19 -12.27 14.85
CA PRO A 198 -26.08 -12.15 16.00
C PRO A 198 -25.59 -12.98 17.20
N GLY A 199 -25.78 -12.44 18.41
CA GLY A 199 -25.46 -13.13 19.67
C GLY A 199 -23.96 -13.27 19.96
N LEU A 200 -23.10 -12.54 19.25
CA LEU A 200 -21.66 -12.52 19.48
C LEU A 200 -21.24 -11.18 20.09
N ASP A 201 -20.77 -11.24 21.33
CA ASP A 201 -20.06 -10.12 21.94
C ASP A 201 -18.56 -10.28 21.70
N CYS A 202 -17.96 -9.27 21.08
CA CYS A 202 -16.53 -9.24 20.83
C CYS A 202 -15.87 -8.25 21.80
N PRO A 203 -15.24 -8.71 22.89
CA PRO A 203 -14.49 -7.81 23.75
C PRO A 203 -13.31 -7.22 22.96
N ARG A 204 -13.00 -5.95 23.22
CA ARG A 204 -11.79 -5.34 22.69
C ARG A 204 -10.59 -5.92 23.45
N VAL A 205 -9.53 -6.30 22.73
CA VAL A 205 -8.27 -6.63 23.40
C VAL A 205 -7.56 -5.34 23.74
N GLY A 206 -7.33 -5.13 25.03
CA GLY A 206 -6.50 -4.06 25.51
C GLY A 206 -5.02 -4.38 25.33
N TYR A 207 -4.21 -3.33 25.26
CA TYR A 207 -2.76 -3.42 25.40
C TYR A 207 -2.39 -2.66 26.69
N PRO A 208 -2.50 -3.29 27.88
CA PRO A 208 -2.33 -2.59 29.15
C PRO A 208 -0.97 -1.88 29.23
N ASP A 209 0.12 -2.60 28.97
CA ASP A 209 1.47 -2.05 29.00
C ASP A 209 1.65 -0.86 28.03
N PHE A 210 1.00 -0.92 26.86
CA PHE A 210 1.06 0.16 25.88
C PHE A 210 0.20 1.36 26.29
N ASN A 211 -0.97 1.12 26.87
CA ASN A 211 -1.82 2.19 27.41
C ASN A 211 -1.11 2.93 28.53
N ASP A 212 -0.50 2.20 29.47
CA ASP A 212 0.26 2.77 30.58
C ASP A 212 1.45 3.60 30.07
N ALA A 213 2.15 3.11 29.03
CA ALA A 213 3.23 3.85 28.39
C ALA A 213 2.73 5.14 27.70
N VAL A 214 1.58 5.08 27.02
CA VAL A 214 0.97 6.24 26.36
C VAL A 214 0.55 7.29 27.40
N GLU A 215 -0.12 6.88 28.47
CA GLU A 215 -0.52 7.78 29.56
C GLU A 215 0.70 8.42 30.21
N SER A 216 1.73 7.64 30.55
CA SER A 216 2.98 8.15 31.12
C SER A 216 3.67 9.18 30.21
N VAL A 217 3.67 8.96 28.90
CA VAL A 217 4.26 9.90 27.93
C VAL A 217 3.46 11.19 27.86
N LEU A 218 2.12 11.11 27.82
CA LEU A 218 1.27 12.29 27.75
C LEU A 218 1.41 13.16 29.02
N GLU A 219 1.43 12.55 30.20
CA GLU A 219 1.63 13.26 31.47
C GLU A 219 3.00 13.93 31.55
N LYS A 220 4.07 13.23 31.16
CA LYS A 220 5.44 13.78 31.16
C LYS A 220 5.61 15.01 30.26
N GLU A 221 4.86 15.05 29.17
CA GLU A 221 4.86 16.17 28.22
C GLU A 221 3.90 17.29 28.62
N GLY A 222 3.18 17.15 29.74
CA GLY A 222 2.26 18.15 30.26
C GLY A 222 0.90 18.19 29.56
N TYR A 223 0.51 17.11 28.85
CA TYR A 223 -0.82 17.02 28.25
C TYR A 223 -1.87 16.56 29.27
N VAL A 224 -3.12 17.00 29.06
CA VAL A 224 -4.28 16.47 29.79
C VAL A 224 -4.65 15.10 29.21
N LEU A 225 -4.86 14.11 30.06
CA LEU A 225 -5.28 12.78 29.64
C LEU A 225 -6.73 12.80 29.13
N ILE A 226 -6.88 12.64 27.82
CA ILE A 226 -8.18 12.53 27.16
C ILE A 226 -8.34 11.08 26.67
N PRO A 227 -9.34 10.32 27.15
CA PRO A 227 -9.51 8.90 26.79
C PRO A 227 -9.60 8.66 25.28
N THR A 228 -10.27 9.55 24.54
CA THR A 228 -10.37 9.47 23.08
C THR A 228 -9.02 9.66 22.38
N GLN A 229 -8.12 10.46 22.95
CA GLN A 229 -6.78 10.66 22.40
C GLN A 229 -5.91 9.42 22.61
N ILE A 230 -5.96 8.82 23.81
CA ILE A 230 -5.26 7.57 24.13
C ILE A 230 -5.75 6.46 23.17
N ASP A 231 -7.07 6.36 23.01
CA ASP A 231 -7.69 5.39 22.10
C ASP A 231 -7.22 5.58 20.65
N LYS A 232 -7.04 6.83 20.18
CA LYS A 232 -6.52 7.11 18.84
C LYS A 232 -5.04 6.71 18.68
N VAL A 233 -4.22 6.82 19.72
CA VAL A 233 -2.83 6.33 19.70
C VAL A 233 -2.81 4.80 19.57
N VAL A 234 -3.68 4.10 20.31
CA VAL A 234 -3.82 2.63 20.21
C VAL A 234 -4.30 2.21 18.83
N GLN A 235 -5.35 2.85 18.30
CA GLN A 235 -5.86 2.59 16.95
C GLN A 235 -4.78 2.82 15.88
N PHE A 236 -3.97 3.86 16.04
CA PHE A 236 -2.86 4.13 15.13
C PHE A 236 -1.80 3.03 15.22
N TYR A 237 -1.45 2.58 16.42
CA TYR A 237 -0.54 1.45 16.63
C TYR A 237 -1.04 0.17 15.96
N GLU A 238 -2.30 -0.22 16.19
CA GLU A 238 -2.92 -1.41 15.60
C GLU A 238 -2.94 -1.32 14.06
N THR A 239 -3.27 -0.15 13.51
CA THR A 239 -3.28 0.07 12.06
C THR A 239 -1.89 -0.11 11.46
N MET A 240 -0.86 0.45 12.10
CA MET A 240 0.55 0.34 11.67
C MET A 240 1.09 -1.10 11.75
N MET A 241 0.52 -1.98 12.58
CA MET A 241 0.91 -3.40 12.59
C MET A 241 0.41 -4.15 11.35
N THR A 242 -0.65 -3.67 10.70
CA THR A 242 -1.27 -4.35 9.57
C THR A 242 -0.86 -3.80 8.21
N ARG A 243 -0.35 -2.57 8.14
CA ARG A 243 -0.01 -1.85 6.90
C ARG A 243 1.36 -1.18 7.03
N HIS A 244 2.08 -1.14 5.91
CA HIS A 244 3.40 -0.50 5.84
C HIS A 244 3.32 1.03 5.93
N SER A 245 2.22 1.62 5.45
CA SER A 245 1.97 3.06 5.46
C SER A 245 0.55 3.35 5.94
N THR A 246 0.39 4.43 6.69
CA THR A 246 -0.90 4.88 7.25
C THR A 246 -1.02 6.38 7.10
N MET A 247 -2.21 6.87 6.72
CA MET A 247 -2.52 8.30 6.67
C MET A 247 -3.25 8.71 7.95
N ILE A 248 -2.87 9.86 8.52
CA ILE A 248 -3.59 10.46 9.64
C ILE A 248 -4.29 11.71 9.14
N VAL A 249 -5.62 11.65 9.08
CA VAL A 249 -6.46 12.71 8.53
C VAL A 249 -7.20 13.43 9.66
N GLY A 250 -7.30 14.74 9.56
CA GLY A 250 -8.00 15.57 10.54
C GLY A 250 -7.70 17.06 10.33
N PRO A 251 -8.48 17.95 10.96
CA PRO A 251 -8.32 19.40 10.79
C PRO A 251 -7.01 19.91 11.42
N THR A 252 -6.63 21.14 11.05
CA THR A 252 -5.56 21.89 11.72
C THR A 252 -5.85 22.02 13.20
N GLY A 253 -4.84 21.80 14.06
CA GLY A 253 -5.02 21.80 15.51
C GLY A 253 -5.72 20.55 16.09
N GLY A 254 -6.09 19.56 15.27
CA GLY A 254 -6.78 18.34 15.73
C GLY A 254 -5.92 17.31 16.48
N GLY A 255 -4.73 17.66 16.97
CA GLY A 255 -3.88 16.78 17.78
C GLY A 255 -3.13 15.65 17.02
N LYS A 256 -3.18 15.63 15.68
CA LYS A 256 -2.55 14.59 14.84
C LYS A 256 -1.06 14.39 15.17
N THR A 257 -0.30 15.48 15.24
CA THR A 257 1.14 15.46 15.53
C THR A 257 1.41 14.90 16.92
N VAL A 258 0.58 15.24 17.90
CA VAL A 258 0.69 14.71 19.28
C VAL A 258 0.48 13.20 19.28
N VAL A 259 -0.52 12.68 18.55
CA VAL A 259 -0.76 11.23 18.43
C VAL A 259 0.47 10.51 17.85
N ILE A 260 1.06 11.04 16.78
CA ILE A 260 2.25 10.45 16.13
C ILE A 260 3.45 10.45 17.08
N GLN A 261 3.74 11.59 17.69
CA GLN A 261 4.90 11.74 18.58
C GLN A 261 4.74 10.88 19.84
N THR A 262 3.52 10.79 20.38
CA THR A 262 3.20 9.96 21.55
C THR A 262 3.43 8.48 21.24
N LEU A 263 3.02 7.99 20.06
CA LEU A 263 3.28 6.61 19.62
C LEU A 263 4.79 6.29 19.65
N VAL A 264 5.61 7.16 19.05
CA VAL A 264 7.07 6.97 18.95
C VAL A 264 7.73 6.92 20.32
N LYS A 265 7.35 7.85 21.20
CA LYS A 265 7.85 7.91 22.57
C LYS A 265 7.38 6.70 23.39
N ALA A 266 6.12 6.29 23.27
CA ALA A 266 5.57 5.13 23.98
C ALA A 266 6.28 3.82 23.58
N GLN A 267 6.57 3.62 22.28
CA GLN A 267 7.36 2.47 21.82
C GLN A 267 8.77 2.47 22.41
N THR A 268 9.40 3.64 22.50
CA THR A 268 10.73 3.80 23.11
C THR A 268 10.71 3.47 24.60
N VAL A 269 9.66 3.88 25.33
CA VAL A 269 9.45 3.54 26.75
C VAL A 269 9.31 2.02 26.95
N LEU A 270 8.67 1.32 26.02
CA LEU A 270 8.53 -0.14 26.03
C LEU A 270 9.79 -0.90 25.61
N GLY A 271 10.95 -0.24 25.54
CA GLY A 271 12.21 -0.87 25.19
C GLY A 271 12.41 -1.11 23.70
N LEU A 272 11.61 -0.46 22.84
CA LEU A 272 11.77 -0.49 21.38
C LEU A 272 12.12 0.91 20.85
N PRO A 273 13.42 1.26 20.79
CA PRO A 273 13.86 2.56 20.30
C PRO A 273 13.25 2.85 18.93
N THR A 274 12.51 3.95 18.83
CA THR A 274 11.79 4.31 17.62
C THR A 274 12.26 5.66 17.12
N LYS A 275 12.75 5.70 15.87
CA LYS A 275 13.19 6.91 15.18
C LYS A 275 12.09 7.39 14.24
N LEU A 276 11.82 8.69 14.25
CA LEU A 276 10.90 9.36 13.34
C LEU A 276 11.68 10.39 12.53
N ILE A 277 11.66 10.27 11.21
CA ILE A 277 12.23 11.25 10.29
C ILE A 277 11.08 11.94 9.58
N THR A 278 10.92 13.23 9.86
CA THR A 278 9.86 14.05 9.25
C THR A 278 10.41 14.80 8.05
N LEU A 279 9.67 14.77 6.95
CA LEU A 279 9.95 15.57 5.77
C LEU A 279 8.65 16.18 5.22
N ASN A 280 8.75 17.38 4.66
CA ASN A 280 7.68 17.98 3.90
C ASN A 280 7.95 17.74 2.40
N PRO A 281 7.22 16.84 1.73
CA PRO A 281 7.46 16.51 0.32
C PRO A 281 7.20 17.68 -0.62
N LYS A 282 6.40 18.68 -0.19
CA LYS A 282 6.09 19.90 -0.96
C LYS A 282 7.13 21.00 -0.80
N ALA A 283 8.04 20.89 0.17
CA ALA A 283 9.09 21.87 0.39
C ALA A 283 10.20 21.80 -0.67
N CYS A 284 10.29 20.70 -1.41
CA CYS A 284 11.27 20.47 -2.47
C CYS A 284 10.57 20.04 -3.76
N SER A 285 11.27 20.15 -4.88
CA SER A 285 10.81 19.59 -6.15
C SER A 285 10.80 18.06 -6.12
N VAL A 286 10.03 17.42 -7.01
CA VAL A 286 10.01 15.95 -7.15
C VAL A 286 11.40 15.40 -7.45
N VAL A 287 12.20 16.14 -8.23
CA VAL A 287 13.58 15.81 -8.56
C VAL A 287 14.48 15.83 -7.32
N GLU A 288 14.37 16.85 -6.48
CA GLU A 288 15.15 16.92 -5.23
C GLU A 288 14.67 15.88 -4.21
N LEU A 289 13.39 15.49 -4.23
CA LEU A 289 12.84 14.49 -3.32
C LEU A 289 13.34 13.08 -3.68
N TYR A 290 13.22 12.67 -4.93
CA TYR A 290 13.51 11.29 -5.38
C TYR A 290 14.91 11.12 -5.99
N GLY A 291 15.48 12.18 -6.53
CA GLY A 291 16.74 12.16 -7.26
C GLY A 291 16.55 12.22 -8.77
N ILE A 292 17.64 12.40 -9.48
CA ILE A 292 17.67 12.53 -10.93
C ILE A 292 18.91 11.88 -11.51
N LEU A 293 18.72 11.28 -12.69
CA LEU A 293 19.81 10.84 -13.54
C LEU A 293 20.18 12.00 -14.48
N ASP A 294 21.42 12.48 -14.40
CA ASP A 294 21.87 13.58 -15.26
C ASP A 294 21.74 13.17 -16.75
N PRO A 295 21.09 14.00 -17.60
CA PRO A 295 20.83 13.61 -18.99
C PRO A 295 22.10 13.57 -19.85
N VAL A 296 23.18 14.23 -19.45
CA VAL A 296 24.44 14.35 -20.19
C VAL A 296 25.48 13.38 -19.64
N SER A 297 25.85 13.52 -18.35
CA SER A 297 26.89 12.68 -17.72
C SER A 297 26.40 11.27 -17.42
N ARG A 298 25.08 11.11 -17.27
CA ARG A 298 24.42 9.86 -16.83
C ARG A 298 24.78 9.44 -15.41
N ASP A 299 25.26 10.37 -14.59
CA ASP A 299 25.47 10.13 -13.18
C ASP A 299 24.16 10.27 -12.41
N TRP A 300 23.97 9.37 -11.44
CA TRP A 300 22.81 9.40 -10.55
C TRP A 300 23.08 10.34 -9.38
N THR A 301 22.19 11.31 -9.16
CA THR A 301 22.17 12.15 -7.97
C THR A 301 21.00 11.75 -7.08
N ASP A 302 21.30 11.30 -5.87
CA ASP A 302 20.27 10.91 -4.90
C ASP A 302 19.43 12.11 -4.46
N GLY A 303 18.11 11.90 -4.38
CA GLY A 303 17.20 12.83 -3.73
C GLY A 303 17.17 12.67 -2.21
N LEU A 304 16.52 13.61 -1.54
CA LEU A 304 16.37 13.64 -0.09
C LEU A 304 15.73 12.35 0.46
N LEU A 305 14.59 11.93 -0.11
CA LEU A 305 13.90 10.71 0.32
C LEU A 305 14.72 9.47 0.01
N SER A 306 15.31 9.40 -1.19
CA SER A 306 16.15 8.25 -1.60
C SER A 306 17.36 8.07 -0.69
N ASN A 307 18.00 9.17 -0.26
CA ASN A 307 19.09 9.14 0.69
C ASN A 307 18.61 8.72 2.09
N ILE A 308 17.55 9.34 2.61
CA ILE A 308 16.95 8.98 3.91
C ILE A 308 16.58 7.48 3.93
N PHE A 309 15.93 7.00 2.87
CA PHE A 309 15.50 5.62 2.75
C PHE A 309 16.71 4.66 2.74
N ARG A 310 17.78 5.00 2.03
CA ARG A 310 19.02 4.22 2.03
C ARG A 310 19.66 4.17 3.42
N GLU A 311 19.78 5.31 4.10
CA GLU A 311 20.33 5.39 5.45
C GLU A 311 19.49 4.59 6.47
N MET A 312 18.16 4.63 6.35
CA MET A 312 17.28 3.86 7.22
C MET A 312 17.41 2.35 7.01
N ASN A 313 17.70 1.90 5.79
CA ASN A 313 17.88 0.48 5.46
C ASN A 313 19.30 -0.05 5.70
N LYS A 314 20.25 0.80 6.15
CA LYS A 314 21.56 0.31 6.57
C LYS A 314 21.42 -0.69 7.72
N PRO A 315 22.13 -1.83 7.68
CA PRO A 315 22.13 -2.81 8.77
C PRO A 315 22.49 -2.14 10.10
N SER A 316 21.71 -2.42 11.13
CA SER A 316 21.93 -1.95 12.49
C SER A 316 21.94 -3.17 13.42
N GLU A 317 22.89 -3.20 14.35
CA GLU A 317 22.94 -4.25 15.39
C GLU A 317 21.83 -4.07 16.44
N LYS A 318 21.24 -2.87 16.52
CA LYS A 318 20.17 -2.56 17.47
C LYS A 318 18.80 -2.85 16.85
N VAL A 319 17.96 -3.57 17.58
CA VAL A 319 16.54 -3.72 17.25
C VAL A 319 15.85 -2.37 17.46
N GLU A 320 15.65 -1.63 16.38
CA GLU A 320 14.99 -0.32 16.40
C GLU A 320 13.90 -0.23 15.33
N ARG A 321 12.85 0.54 15.61
CA ARG A 321 11.86 0.93 14.60
C ARG A 321 12.25 2.26 13.99
N LYS A 322 12.04 2.39 12.68
CA LYS A 322 12.31 3.63 11.95
C LYS A 322 11.10 3.98 11.10
N TYR A 323 10.60 5.19 11.25
CA TYR A 323 9.44 5.72 10.53
C TYR A 323 9.83 6.95 9.73
N ILE A 324 9.26 7.08 8.53
CA ILE A 324 9.29 8.29 7.72
C ILE A 324 7.90 8.93 7.81
N LEU A 325 7.85 10.21 8.20
CA LEU A 325 6.63 11.01 8.21
C LEU A 325 6.68 12.02 7.08
N PHE A 326 5.73 11.91 6.16
CA PHE A 326 5.47 12.92 5.15
C PHE A 326 4.46 13.93 5.72
N ASP A 327 4.97 15.05 6.24
CA ASP A 327 4.16 16.13 6.82
C ASP A 327 3.97 17.25 5.79
N GLY A 328 2.92 17.11 4.98
CA GLY A 328 2.59 18.07 3.94
C GLY A 328 1.36 17.64 3.14
N ASP A 329 0.94 18.50 2.23
CA ASP A 329 -0.20 18.22 1.36
C ASP A 329 0.10 17.09 0.37
N ILE A 330 -0.93 16.30 0.09
CA ILE A 330 -0.86 15.18 -0.85
C ILE A 330 -1.17 15.69 -2.25
N ASP A 331 -0.29 15.39 -3.20
CA ASP A 331 -0.57 15.53 -4.63
C ASP A 331 -0.13 14.27 -5.38
N ALA A 332 -0.76 14.02 -6.53
CA ALA A 332 -0.52 12.83 -7.35
C ALA A 332 0.88 12.78 -7.98
N LEU A 333 1.60 13.90 -8.04
CA LEU A 333 2.91 13.94 -8.70
C LEU A 333 3.99 13.30 -7.83
N TRP A 334 3.95 13.51 -6.51
CA TRP A 334 4.92 12.87 -5.61
C TRP A 334 4.38 11.57 -4.99
N ILE A 335 3.13 11.52 -4.52
CA ILE A 335 2.66 10.36 -3.71
C ILE A 335 2.61 9.04 -4.50
N GLU A 336 2.47 9.12 -5.82
CA GLU A 336 2.38 7.94 -6.70
C GLU A 336 3.77 7.47 -7.22
N ASN A 337 4.90 8.09 -6.81
CA ASN A 337 6.25 7.67 -7.21
C ASN A 337 6.93 6.82 -6.13
#